data_AF-A0A1H8CBW1-F1
#
_entry.id   AF-A0A1H8CBW1-F1
#
_cell.length_a   1.000
_cell.length_b   1.000
_cell.length_c   1.000
_cell.angle_alpha   90.00
_cell.angle_beta   90.00
_cell.angle_gamma   90.00
#
_symmetry.space_group_name_H-M   'P 1'
#
loop_
_entity.id
_entity.type
_entity.pdbx_description
1 polymer ?
#
loop_
_entity_poly.entity_id
_entity_poly.type
_entity_poly.pdbx_seq_one_letter_code
_entity_poly.pdbx_strand_id
1 'polypeptide(L)' 'MGKGHADYLSVGWKKDRGEILRGMEESAFVQTIRGGRMTGLYNRTAIWPLFGYEGESASLGPCIERGVDEIDWL' A
#
# COMPACT_ATOMS: atom_id res chain seq x y z
N MET A 1 -15.62 10.94 -13.11
CA MET A 1 -16.02 11.88 -14.19
C MET A 1 -15.25 13.18 -14.01
N GLY A 2 -14.62 13.71 -15.06
CA GLY A 2 -13.47 14.65 -15.00
C GLY A 2 -13.69 16.08 -14.50
N LYS A 3 -14.61 16.33 -13.55
CA LYS A 3 -14.84 17.64 -12.90
C LYS A 3 -15.03 18.84 -13.86
N GLY A 4 -15.49 18.61 -15.09
CA GLY A 4 -15.71 19.66 -16.10
C GLY A 4 -14.47 20.03 -16.93
N HIS A 5 -13.38 19.29 -16.80
CA HIS A 5 -12.17 19.46 -17.60
C HIS A 5 -12.21 18.59 -18.87
N ALA A 6 -11.60 19.09 -19.96
CA ALA A 6 -11.54 18.38 -21.25
C ALA A 6 -10.70 17.09 -21.14
N ASP A 7 -9.61 17.13 -20.37
CA ASP A 7 -8.73 16.00 -20.10
C ASP A 7 -8.02 16.17 -18.73
N TYR A 8 -7.32 15.13 -18.27
CA TYR A 8 -6.62 15.17 -16.98
C TYR A 8 -5.48 16.19 -16.92
N LEU A 9 -4.76 16.42 -18.03
CA LEU A 9 -3.65 17.38 -18.09
C LEU A 9 -4.15 18.82 -18.00
N SER A 10 -5.36 19.09 -18.50
CA SER A 10 -6.02 20.39 -18.40
C SER A 10 -6.49 20.76 -16.98
N VAL A 11 -6.44 19.84 -16.02
CA VAL A 11 -6.81 20.11 -14.63
C VAL A 11 -5.70 20.94 -13.98
N GLY A 12 -5.86 22.25 -13.83
CA GLY A 12 -4.80 23.13 -13.32
C GLY A 12 -4.49 22.91 -11.83
N TRP A 13 -5.51 22.66 -11.00
CA TRP A 13 -5.36 22.65 -9.56
C TRP A 13 -5.14 21.24 -8.99
N LYS A 14 -4.21 21.12 -8.03
CA LYS A 14 -3.82 19.83 -7.43
C LYS A 14 -4.99 19.16 -6.69
N LYS A 15 -5.88 19.94 -6.08
CA LYS A 15 -7.06 19.42 -5.37
C LYS A 15 -8.01 18.70 -6.32
N ASP A 16 -8.31 19.28 -7.47
CA ASP A 16 -9.27 18.73 -8.43
C ASP A 16 -8.71 17.45 -9.07
N ARG A 17 -7.40 17.41 -9.36
CA ARG A 17 -6.71 16.18 -9.75
C ARG A 17 -6.86 15.10 -8.68
N GLY A 18 -6.68 15.46 -7.42
CA GLY A 18 -6.84 14.56 -6.28
C GLY A 18 -8.26 13.98 -6.18
N GLU A 19 -9.28 14.81 -6.37
CA GLU A 19 -10.68 14.36 -6.34
C GLU A 19 -11.04 13.44 -7.52
N ILE A 20 -10.51 13.72 -8.72
CA ILE A 20 -10.67 12.84 -9.89
C ILE A 20 -10.05 11.47 -9.61
N LEU A 21 -8.82 11.43 -9.09
CA LEU A 21 -8.12 10.19 -8.76
C LEU A 21 -8.84 9.42 -7.64
N ARG A 22 -9.33 10.12 -6.61
CA ARG A 22 -10.09 9.52 -5.51
C ARG A 22 -11.40 8.91 -5.99
N GLY A 23 -12.08 9.53 -6.96
CA GLY A 23 -13.27 8.94 -7.59
C GLY A 23 -12.99 7.67 -8.40
N MET A 24 -11.73 7.38 -8.72
CA MET A 24 -11.31 6.15 -9.41
C MET A 24 -10.73 5.10 -8.45
N GLU A 25 -10.72 5.35 -7.15
CA GLU A 25 -10.05 4.51 -6.15
C GLU A 25 -10.54 3.05 -6.17
N GLU A 26 -11.84 2.84 -6.39
CA GLU A 26 -12.46 1.51 -6.44
C GLU A 26 -12.39 0.86 -7.83
N SER A 27 -11.81 1.53 -8.83
CA SER A 27 -11.69 0.98 -10.18
C SER A 27 -10.74 -0.23 -10.21
N ALA A 28 -11.02 -1.17 -11.11
CA ALA A 28 -10.18 -2.35 -11.30
C ALA A 28 -8.70 -1.99 -11.52
N PHE A 29 -8.42 -0.94 -12.30
CA PHE A 29 -7.07 -0.44 -12.53
C PHE A 29 -6.35 -0.05 -11.24
N VAL A 30 -6.97 0.79 -10.40
CA VAL A 30 -6.36 1.24 -9.14
C VAL A 30 -6.21 0.08 -8.15
N GLN A 31 -7.20 -0.81 -8.10
CA GLN A 31 -7.13 -2.01 -7.28
C GLN A 31 -6.02 -2.97 -7.73
N THR A 32 -5.77 -3.13 -9.03
CA THR A 32 -4.64 -3.91 -9.56
C THR A 32 -3.30 -3.32 -9.15
N ILE A 33 -3.10 -2.01 -9.26
CA ILE A 33 -1.85 -1.35 -8.83
C ILE A 33 -1.65 -1.52 -7.32
N ARG A 34 -2.71 -1.32 -6.53
CA ARG A 34 -2.68 -1.48 -5.06
C ARG A 34 -2.33 -2.91 -4.67
N GLY A 35 -3.00 -3.90 -5.28
CA GLY A 35 -2.75 -5.32 -5.03
C GLY A 35 -1.34 -5.75 -5.45
N GLY A 36 -0.88 -5.31 -6.63
CA GLY A 36 0.46 -5.61 -7.13
C GLY A 36 1.59 -5.05 -6.26
N ARG A 37 1.39 -3.88 -5.65
CA ARG A 37 2.36 -3.34 -4.68
C ARG A 37 2.38 -4.16 -3.38
N MET A 38 1.22 -4.53 -2.86
CA MET A 38 1.13 -5.30 -1.62
C MET A 38 1.81 -6.66 -1.80
N THR A 39 1.49 -7.40 -2.85
CA THR A 39 2.12 -8.69 -3.11
C THR A 39 3.58 -8.54 -3.52
N GLY A 40 3.93 -7.56 -4.35
CA GLY A 40 5.30 -7.35 -4.82
C GLY A 40 6.28 -6.90 -3.74
N LEU A 41 5.84 -6.07 -2.78
CA LEU A 41 6.69 -5.59 -1.68
C LEU A 41 6.80 -6.65 -0.58
N TYR A 42 5.69 -7.24 -0.16
CA TYR A 42 5.69 -8.17 0.97
C TYR A 42 6.15 -9.58 0.59
N ASN A 43 5.95 -10.03 -0.66
CA ASN A 43 6.36 -11.36 -1.10
C ASN A 43 7.80 -11.41 -1.67
N ARG A 44 8.60 -10.36 -1.45
CA ARG A 44 9.98 -10.28 -1.92
C ARG A 44 10.92 -10.26 -0.73
N THR A 45 11.34 -11.45 -0.30
CA THR A 45 12.25 -11.64 0.84
C THR A 45 13.55 -10.84 0.73
N ALA A 46 14.06 -10.65 -0.49
CA ALA A 46 15.29 -9.92 -0.76
C ALA A 46 15.29 -8.45 -0.29
N ILE A 47 14.11 -7.83 -0.09
CA ILE A 47 14.03 -6.44 0.38
C ILE A 47 13.74 -6.31 1.86
N TRP A 48 13.40 -7.39 2.56
CA TRP A 48 13.08 -7.39 3.99
C TRP A 48 14.18 -6.81 4.89
N PRO A 49 15.48 -7.05 4.65
CA PRO A 49 16.54 -6.43 5.44
C PRO A 49 16.53 -4.90 5.36
N LEU A 50 16.03 -4.31 4.28
CA LEU A 50 15.95 -2.84 4.12
C LEU A 50 14.84 -2.22 4.98
N PHE A 51 13.87 -3.02 5.42
CA PHE A 51 12.73 -2.59 6.23
C PHE A 51 12.81 -3.06 7.69
N GLY A 52 13.93 -3.68 8.10
CA GLY A 52 14.10 -4.22 9.44
C GLY A 52 13.22 -5.43 9.74
N TYR A 53 12.77 -6.15 8.72
CA TYR A 53 11.91 -7.31 8.89
C TYR A 53 12.75 -8.59 9.08
N GLU A 54 12.56 -9.28 10.20
CA GLU A 54 13.40 -10.41 10.64
C GLU A 54 13.13 -11.75 9.94
N GLY A 55 12.09 -11.82 9.10
CA GLY A 55 11.73 -13.03 8.34
C GLY A 55 10.27 -13.44 8.48
N GLU A 56 9.90 -14.54 7.84
CA GLU A 56 8.51 -15.01 7.76
C GLU A 56 7.94 -15.39 9.13
N SER A 57 6.88 -14.70 9.56
CA SER A 57 6.15 -15.09 10.77
C SER A 57 5.38 -16.41 10.58
N ALA A 58 4.91 -16.70 9.36
CA ALA A 58 4.12 -17.91 9.07
C ALA A 58 4.92 -19.22 9.25
N SER A 59 6.21 -19.18 8.95
CA SER A 59 7.14 -20.31 9.05
C SER A 59 7.65 -20.54 10.48
N LEU A 60 7.38 -19.60 11.39
CA LEU A 60 7.92 -19.56 12.76
C LEU A 60 6.86 -19.84 13.85
N GLY A 61 5.68 -20.36 13.46
CA GLY A 61 4.60 -20.67 14.39
C GLY A 61 3.80 -19.43 14.85
N PRO A 62 2.77 -19.61 15.68
CA PRO A 62 1.89 -18.52 16.11
C PRO A 62 2.67 -17.46 16.90
N CYS A 63 2.47 -16.18 16.56
CA CYS A 63 3.08 -15.02 17.24
C CYS A 63 2.73 -14.88 18.74
N ILE A 64 1.88 -15.76 19.28
CA ILE A 64 1.44 -15.74 20.68
C ILE A 64 2.61 -16.07 21.63
N GLU A 65 3.54 -16.94 21.23
CA GLU A 65 4.67 -17.37 22.09
C GLU A 65 5.95 -16.54 21.87
N ARG A 66 5.91 -15.48 21.05
CA ARG A 66 7.09 -14.72 20.60
C ARG A 66 7.26 -13.34 21.26
N GLY A 67 6.81 -13.17 22.50
CA GLY A 67 7.20 -12.01 23.31
C GLY A 67 6.71 -10.66 22.79
N VAL A 68 5.42 -10.57 22.42
CA VAL A 68 4.79 -9.26 22.13
C VAL A 68 4.83 -8.32 23.36
N ASP A 69 5.07 -8.88 24.55
CA ASP A 69 5.21 -8.17 25.82
C ASP A 69 6.59 -7.52 26.06
N GLU A 70 7.59 -7.72 25.20
CA GLU A 70 8.92 -7.06 25.29
C GLU A 70 9.03 -5.79 24.43
N ILE A 71 7.93 -5.33 23.83
CA ILE A 71 7.91 -4.13 23.00
C ILE A 71 7.73 -2.90 23.90
N ASP A 72 8.84 -2.23 24.21
CA ASP A 72 8.95 -1.08 25.12
C ASP A 72 8.07 0.16 24.79
N TRP A 73 7.35 0.17 23.66
CA TRP A 73 6.60 1.33 23.17
C TRP A 73 5.09 1.10 23.01
N LEU A 74 4.59 -0.07 23.40
CA LEU A 74 3.15 -0.36 23.52
C LEU A 74 2.63 0.06 24.90
#